data_AF-A0A1C4A9L2-F1
#
_entry.id   AF-A0A1C4A9L2-F1
#
_cell.length_a   1.000
_cell.length_b   1.000
_cell.length_c   1.000
_cell.angle_alpha   90.00
_cell.angle_beta   90.00
_cell.angle_gamma   90.00
#
_symmetry.space_group_name_H-M   'P 1'
#
loop_
_entity.id
_entity.type
_entity.pdbx_description
1 polymer ?
#
loop_
_entity_poly.entity_id
_entity_poly.type
_entity_poly.pdbx_seq_one_letter_code
_entity_poly.pdbx_strand_id
1 'polypeptide(L)'
;MNYVTMTKYPNLEFDERILHVWPNVKFPQRARLELLNVLDRLDRYGLDIMMIGGYLKENSNEETSVLHISCDDFKLELIARPNEDKAIHYIELLED
;
A
#
# COMPACT_ATOMS: atom_id res chain seq x y z
N MET A 1 6.65 18.93 -7.93
CA MET A 1 6.07 18.06 -8.98
C MET A 1 6.60 16.66 -8.74
N ASN A 2 5.73 15.69 -8.49
CA ASN A 2 5.99 14.24 -8.58
C ASN A 2 4.63 13.59 -8.31
N TYR A 3 3.79 13.46 -9.31
CA TYR A 3 2.62 12.60 -9.17
C TYR A 3 3.13 11.16 -9.17
N VAL A 4 2.64 10.33 -8.27
CA VAL A 4 2.87 8.89 -8.32
C VAL A 4 2.06 8.39 -9.50
N THR A 5 2.68 8.24 -10.66
CA THR A 5 2.02 7.67 -11.82
C THR A 5 1.96 6.15 -11.63
N MET A 6 0.75 5.57 -11.68
CA MET A 6 0.49 4.14 -11.46
C MET A 6 1.28 3.23 -12.40
N THR A 7 1.73 3.72 -13.56
CA THR A 7 2.66 3.02 -14.45
C THR A 7 3.98 2.62 -13.80
N LYS A 8 4.28 3.11 -12.58
CA LYS A 8 5.46 2.73 -11.80
C LYS A 8 5.33 1.40 -11.06
N TYR A 9 4.13 0.86 -10.91
CA TYR A 9 3.88 -0.36 -10.13
C TYR A 9 3.07 -1.38 -10.94
N PRO A 10 3.68 -2.05 -11.93
CA PRO A 10 2.98 -2.98 -12.82
C PRO A 10 2.40 -4.20 -12.10
N ASN A 11 2.89 -4.53 -10.91
CA ASN A 11 2.41 -5.67 -10.12
C ASN A 11 1.40 -5.25 -9.03
N LEU A 12 0.95 -4.00 -9.03
CA LEU A 12 -0.07 -3.52 -8.09
C LEU A 12 -1.32 -3.09 -8.83
N GLU A 13 -2.46 -3.56 -8.31
CA GLU A 13 -3.78 -3.10 -8.72
C GLU A 13 -4.36 -2.29 -7.57
N PHE A 14 -4.97 -1.16 -7.89
CA PHE A 14 -5.46 -0.21 -6.89
C PHE A 14 -6.96 -0.08 -7.01
N ASP A 15 -7.65 -0.12 -5.88
CA ASP A 15 -9.08 0.19 -5.80
C ASP A 15 -9.36 1.60 -6.34
N GLU A 16 -10.43 1.75 -7.12
CA GLU A 16 -10.81 3.04 -7.70
C GLU A 16 -10.94 4.15 -6.63
N ARG A 17 -11.39 3.81 -5.42
CA ARG A 17 -11.46 4.76 -4.30
C ARG A 17 -10.10 5.34 -3.97
N ILE A 18 -9.04 4.53 -3.97
CA ILE A 18 -7.67 5.00 -3.75
C ILE A 18 -7.27 6.03 -4.81
N LEU A 19 -7.61 5.74 -6.07
CA LEU A 19 -7.28 6.58 -7.21
C LEU A 19 -7.96 7.95 -7.14
N HIS A 20 -9.13 8.00 -6.52
CA HIS A 20 -9.86 9.25 -6.28
C HIS A 20 -9.42 9.96 -4.99
N VAL A 21 -9.04 9.23 -3.95
CA VAL A 21 -8.72 9.80 -2.63
C VAL A 21 -7.28 10.33 -2.57
N TRP A 22 -6.28 9.51 -2.91
CA TRP A 22 -4.87 9.86 -2.69
C TRP A 22 -4.40 11.14 -3.40
N PRO A 23 -4.82 11.46 -4.64
CA PRO A 23 -4.44 12.73 -5.26
C PRO A 23 -4.96 13.96 -4.51
N ASN A 24 -6.05 13.81 -3.76
CA ASN A 24 -6.72 14.87 -3.02
C ASN A 24 -6.28 14.95 -1.55
N VAL A 25 -5.63 13.91 -1.02
CA VAL A 25 -5.07 13.89 0.34
C VAL A 25 -3.71 14.59 0.37
N LYS A 26 -3.55 15.56 1.28
CA LYS A 26 -2.25 16.16 1.57
C LYS A 26 -1.48 15.28 2.55
N PHE A 27 -0.72 14.33 2.03
CA PHE A 27 0.22 13.55 2.84
C PHE A 27 1.38 14.43 3.33
N PRO A 28 1.72 14.40 4.63
CA PRO A 28 3.01 14.89 5.12
C PRO A 28 4.16 14.25 4.35
N GLN A 29 5.29 14.95 4.22
CA GLN A 29 6.43 14.47 3.43
C GLN A 29 6.90 13.08 3.89
N ARG A 30 6.94 12.85 5.21
CA ARG A 30 7.34 11.57 5.79
C ARG A 30 6.37 10.44 5.41
N ALA A 31 5.08 10.65 5.65
CA ALA A 31 4.02 9.70 5.29
C ALA A 31 4.08 9.30 3.81
N ARG A 32 4.35 10.27 2.93
CA ARG A 32 4.50 10.02 1.51
C ARG A 32 5.71 9.16 1.17
N LEU A 33 6.86 9.38 1.83
CA LEU A 33 8.05 8.55 1.61
C LEU A 33 7.84 7.12 2.10
N GLU A 34 7.19 6.95 3.25
CA GLU A 34 6.80 5.65 3.79
C GLU A 34 5.85 4.92 2.83
N LEU A 35 4.80 5.59 2.36
CA LEU A 35 3.86 5.03 1.37
C LEU A 35 4.58 4.57 0.10
N LEU A 36 5.48 5.39 -0.45
CA LEU A 36 6.26 5.03 -1.63
C LEU A 36 7.19 3.83 -1.39
N ASN A 37 7.80 3.73 -0.21
CA ASN A 37 8.64 2.59 0.16
C ASN A 37 7.82 1.30 0.29
N VAL A 38 6.62 1.37 0.88
CA VAL A 38 5.70 0.23 0.94
C VAL A 38 5.30 -0.23 -0.46
N LEU A 39 4.88 0.68 -1.33
CA LEU A 39 4.48 0.35 -2.70
C LEU A 39 5.63 -0.26 -3.51
N ASP A 40 6.85 0.27 -3.41
CA ASP A 40 8.02 -0.29 -4.11
C ASP A 40 8.38 -1.69 -3.62
N ARG A 41 8.21 -1.96 -2.31
CA ARG A 41 8.43 -3.30 -1.77
C ARG A 41 7.35 -4.28 -2.18
N LEU A 42 6.07 -3.88 -2.15
CA LEU A 42 4.97 -4.73 -2.60
C LEU A 42 5.07 -5.05 -4.09
N ASP A 43 5.42 -4.07 -4.92
CA ASP A 43 5.55 -4.27 -6.37
C ASP A 43 6.69 -5.25 -6.71
N ARG A 44 7.78 -5.22 -5.95
CA ARG A 44 8.95 -6.08 -6.20
C ARG A 44 8.89 -7.44 -5.53
N TYR A 45 8.35 -7.51 -4.32
CA TYR A 45 8.47 -8.67 -3.44
C TYR A 45 7.12 -9.22 -2.99
N GLY A 46 6.01 -8.57 -3.36
CA GLY A 46 4.68 -8.92 -2.86
C GLY A 46 4.58 -8.82 -1.34
N LEU A 47 3.78 -9.70 -0.73
CA LEU A 47 3.59 -9.80 0.71
C LEU A 47 4.67 -10.61 1.45
N ASP A 48 5.90 -10.65 0.92
CA ASP A 48 7.02 -11.27 1.63
C ASP A 48 7.23 -10.59 3.00
N ILE A 49 7.03 -11.36 4.08
CA ILE A 49 7.07 -10.86 5.46
C ILE A 49 8.46 -10.31 5.82
N MET A 50 9.55 -10.86 5.27
CA MET A 50 10.89 -10.34 5.55
C MET A 50 11.10 -8.98 4.87
N MET A 51 10.49 -8.77 3.70
CA MET A 51 10.64 -7.54 2.93
C MET A 51 9.66 -6.45 3.35
N ILE A 52 8.44 -6.79 3.74
CA ILE A 52 7.39 -5.84 4.17
C ILE A 52 7.41 -5.63 5.68
N GLY A 53 7.63 -6.70 6.46
CA GLY A 53 7.96 -6.72 7.87
C GLY A 53 7.25 -5.67 8.73
N GLY A 54 7.96 -4.57 9.03
CA GLY A 54 7.51 -3.52 9.95
C GLY A 54 6.25 -2.76 9.53
N TYR A 55 5.77 -2.96 8.29
CA TYR A 55 4.49 -2.42 7.84
C TYR A 55 3.34 -3.40 8.05
N LEU A 56 3.58 -4.70 8.25
CA LEU A 56 2.48 -5.66 8.46
C LEU A 56 1.88 -5.50 9.86
N LYS A 57 0.56 -5.38 9.94
CA LYS A 57 -0.18 -5.45 11.21
C LYS A 57 -0.03 -6.84 11.81
N GLU A 58 0.16 -6.91 13.13
CA GLU A 58 0.11 -8.17 13.87
C GLU A 58 -1.24 -8.87 13.57
N ASN A 59 -1.20 -10.13 13.14
CA ASN A 59 -2.32 -10.95 12.65
C ASN A 59 -2.70 -10.83 11.16
N SER A 60 -1.83 -10.24 10.32
CA SER A 60 -1.96 -10.36 8.86
C SER A 60 -1.86 -11.82 8.42
N ASN A 61 -2.77 -12.29 7.55
CA ASN A 61 -2.75 -13.64 6.99
C ASN A 61 -2.37 -13.61 5.51
N GLU A 62 -2.04 -14.78 4.93
CA GLU A 62 -1.60 -14.89 3.53
C GLU A 62 -2.67 -14.45 2.51
N GLU A 63 -3.95 -14.42 2.91
CA GLU A 63 -5.08 -14.00 2.07
C GLU A 63 -5.36 -12.48 2.12
N THR A 64 -5.04 -11.85 3.26
CA THR A 64 -5.35 -10.45 3.54
C THR A 64 -4.33 -9.89 4.52
N SER A 65 -3.46 -9.03 4.03
CA SER A 65 -2.47 -8.35 4.84
C SER A 65 -2.83 -6.88 5.01
N VAL A 66 -2.87 -6.43 6.26
CA VAL A 66 -3.09 -5.02 6.57
C VAL A 66 -1.74 -4.36 6.79
N LEU A 67 -1.47 -3.34 5.98
CA LEU A 67 -0.24 -2.57 6.00
C LEU A 67 -0.48 -1.27 6.77
N HIS A 68 0.26 -1.09 7.85
CA HIS A 68 0.28 0.08 8.69
C HIS A 68 1.39 1.03 8.28
N ILE A 69 0.99 2.19 7.77
CA ILE A 69 1.90 3.29 7.47
C ILE A 69 1.68 4.38 8.52
N SER A 70 2.64 4.49 9.43
CA SER A 70 2.62 5.52 10.47
C SER A 70 2.84 6.89 9.85
N CYS A 71 1.86 7.78 9.99
CA CYS A 71 1.97 9.19 9.61
C CYS A 71 2.03 10.03 10.89
N ASP A 72 2.65 11.22 10.83
CA ASP A 72 2.89 12.02 12.04
C ASP A 72 1.58 12.37 12.78
N ASP A 73 0.51 12.67 12.04
CA ASP A 73 -0.79 13.10 12.60
C ASP A 73 -1.93 12.08 12.42
N PHE A 74 -1.70 11.00 11.69
CA PHE A 74 -2.73 9.98 11.39
C PHE A 74 -2.10 8.62 11.07
N LYS A 75 -2.93 7.59 10.89
CA LYS A 75 -2.47 6.29 10.42
C LYS A 75 -3.11 6.01 9.07
N LEU A 76 -2.32 5.50 8.14
CA LEU A 76 -2.81 5.02 6.86
C LEU A 76 -2.76 3.49 6.92
N GLU A 77 -3.93 2.86 6.80
CA GLU A 77 -4.05 1.41 6.72
C GLU A 77 -4.42 1.03 5.28
N LEU A 78 -3.63 0.12 4.71
CA LEU A 78 -3.88 -0.43 3.38
C LEU A 78 -4.14 -1.92 3.49
N ILE A 79 -5.14 -2.41 2.79
CA ILE A 79 -5.35 -3.85 2.64
C ILE A 79 -4.66 -4.28 1.35
N ALA A 80 -3.74 -5.22 1.46
CA ALA A 80 -3.13 -5.90 0.33
C ALA A 80 -3.63 -7.33 0.26
N ARG A 81 -4.17 -7.73 -0.89
CA ARG A 81 -4.63 -9.10 -1.16
C ARG A 81 -3.94 -9.66 -2.41
N PRO A 82 -3.51 -10.92 -2.41
CA PRO A 82 -3.08 -11.57 -3.64
C PRO A 82 -4.27 -11.68 -4.60
N ASN A 83 -4.06 -11.36 -5.87
CA ASN A 83 -5.03 -11.64 -6.92
C ASN A 83 -4.91 -13.12 -7.30
N GLU A 84 -6.00 -13.90 -7.17
CA GLU A 84 -5.97 -15.36 -7.35
C GLU A 84 -5.42 -15.81 -8.72
N ASP A 85 -5.49 -14.94 -9.73
CA ASP A 85 -5.04 -15.23 -11.09
C ASP A 85 -3.66 -14.64 -11.44
N LYS A 86 -3.04 -13.80 -10.59
CA LYS A 86 -1.81 -13.07 -10.91
C LYS A 86 -0.93 -12.83 -9.68
N ALA A 87 0.37 -12.63 -9.87
CA ALA A 87 1.27 -12.13 -8.81
C ALA A 87 0.97 -10.67 -8.36
N ILE A 88 -0.19 -10.14 -8.75
CA ILE A 88 -0.59 -8.75 -8.55
C ILE A 88 -1.28 -8.64 -7.20
N HIS A 89 -0.94 -7.59 -6.44
CA HIS A 89 -1.60 -7.31 -5.17
C HIS A 89 -2.65 -6.23 -5.36
N TYR A 90 -3.88 -6.50 -4.90
CA TYR A 90 -4.94 -5.51 -4.85
C TYR A 90 -4.81 -4.66 -3.58
N ILE A 91 -4.76 -3.35 -3.74
CA ILE A 91 -4.58 -2.37 -2.66
C ILE A 91 -5.89 -1.63 -2.43
N GLU A 92 -6.40 -1.70 -1.19
CA GLU A 92 -7.60 -0.99 -0.73
C GLU A 92 -7.27 -0.08 0.47
N LEU A 93 -8.02 1.02 0.62
CA LEU A 93 -8.02 1.79 1.85
C LEU A 93 -8.91 1.10 2.88
N LEU A 94 -8.42 0.96 4.11
CA LEU A 94 -9.30 0.62 5.22
C LEU A 94 -10.12 1.88 5.58
N GLU A 95 -11.43 1.83 5.33
CA GLU A 95 -12.38 2.82 5.85
C GLU A 95 -12.89 2.30 7.20
N ASP A 96 -12.80 3.13 8.25
CA ASP A 96 -13.52 2.91 9.52
C ASP A 96 -15.03 3.09 9.32
#